data_AF-X1VPE1-F1
#
_entry.id   AF-X1VPE1-F1
#
_cell.length_a   1.000
_cell.length_b   1.000
_cell.length_c   1.000
_cell.angle_alpha   90.00
_cell.angle_beta   90.00
_cell.angle_gamma   90.00
#
_symmetry.space_group_name_H-M   'P 1'
#
loop_
_entity.id
_entity.type
_entity.pdbx_description
1 polymer ?
#
loop_
_entity_poly.entity_id
_entity_poly.type
_entity_poly.pdbx_seq_one_letter_code
_entity_poly.pdbx_strand_id
1 'polypeptide(L)' 'MVIAIDATGGEYAPHEIVKGAIKAAQEYKVEIALVGRRDILYVLAGRYLGKLGRANSGL' A
#
# COMPACT_ATOMS: atom_id res chain seq x y z
N MET A 1 -16.40 -0.90 5.92
CA MET A 1 -15.99 0.52 6.00
C MET A 1 -14.72 0.66 5.20
N VAL A 2 -14.63 1.65 4.31
CA VAL A 2 -13.46 1.82 3.42
C VAL A 2 -12.76 3.13 3.75
N ILE A 3 -11.45 3.07 3.94
CA ILE A 3 -10.60 4.25 4.17
C ILE A 3 -9.96 4.65 2.85
N ALA A 4 -10.27 5.85 2.35
CA ALA A 4 -9.62 6.41 1.18
C ALA A 4 -8.34 7.16 1.57
N ILE A 5 -7.23 6.88 0.88
CA ILE A 5 -5.93 7.51 1.12
C ILE A 5 -5.43 8.15 -0.18
N ASP A 6 -5.14 9.45 -0.15
CA ASP A 6 -4.43 10.12 -1.23
C ASP A 6 -2.97 9.64 -1.25
N ALA A 7 -2.60 8.95 -2.32
CA ALA A 7 -1.27 8.41 -2.52
C ALA A 7 -0.37 9.33 -3.35
N THR A 8 -0.83 10.52 -3.73
CA THR A 8 -0.10 11.43 -4.61
C THR A 8 0.60 12.58 -3.87
N GLY A 9 0.08 12.99 -2.71
CA GLY A 9 0.62 14.08 -1.92
C GLY A 9 1.76 13.68 -0.97
N GLY A 10 2.79 14.53 -0.89
CA GLY A 10 3.89 14.40 0.07
C GLY A 10 5.26 14.15 -0.58
N GLU A 11 6.32 14.45 0.17
CA GLU A 11 7.72 14.40 -0.32
C GLU A 11 8.16 13.00 -0.77
N TYR A 12 7.66 11.95 -0.10
CA TYR A 12 7.97 10.54 -0.40
C TYR A 12 6.81 9.77 -1.06
N ALA A 13 5.80 10.49 -1.56
CA ALA A 13 4.71 9.90 -2.32
C ALA A 13 5.19 9.48 -3.72
N PRO A 14 4.55 8.48 -4.34
CA PRO A 14 3.53 7.58 -3.80
C PRO A 14 4.09 6.42 -2.95
N HIS A 15 5.41 6.25 -2.91
CA HIS A 15 6.04 5.03 -2.41
C HIS A 15 5.76 4.73 -0.94
N GLU A 16 6.01 5.68 -0.04
CA GLU A 16 5.84 5.44 1.41
C GLU A 16 4.36 5.39 1.80
N ILE A 17 3.49 6.13 1.11
CA ILE A 17 2.03 6.06 1.32
C ILE A 17 1.49 4.67 1.01
N VAL A 18 1.83 4.12 -0.18
CA VAL A 18 1.37 2.78 -0.58
C VAL A 18 1.91 1.70 0.37
N LYS A 19 3.19 1.80 0.75
CA LYS A 19 3.82 0.87 1.69
C LYS A 19 3.15 0.89 3.07
N GLY A 20 2.86 2.07 3.60
CA GLY A 20 2.17 2.22 4.89
C GLY A 20 0.73 1.71 4.82
N ALA A 21 0.00 2.06 3.76
CA ALA A 21 -1.37 1.61 3.54
C ALA A 21 -1.48 0.07 3.50
N ILE A 22 -0.59 -0.60 2.78
CA ILE A 22 -0.61 -2.08 2.70
C ILE A 22 -0.34 -2.71 4.07
N LYS A 23 0.63 -2.17 4.83
CA LYS A 23 0.90 -2.64 6.20
C LYS A 23 -0.33 -2.48 7.09
N ALA A 24 -0.96 -1.30 7.07
CA ALA A 24 -2.15 -1.01 7.86
C ALA A 24 -3.33 -1.92 7.49
N ALA A 25 -3.57 -2.17 6.20
CA ALA A 25 -4.60 -3.10 5.74
C ALA A 25 -4.36 -4.53 6.27
N GLN A 26 -3.11 -4.98 6.31
CA GLN A 26 -2.74 -6.30 6.81
C GLN A 26 -2.84 -6.42 8.34
N GLU A 27 -2.40 -5.40 9.07
CA GLU A 27 -2.36 -5.37 10.53
C GLU A 27 -3.76 -5.20 11.12
N TYR A 28 -4.51 -4.20 10.64
CA TYR A 28 -5.81 -3.84 11.20
C TYR A 28 -6.99 -4.51 10.50
N LYS A 29 -6.74 -5.29 9.44
CA LYS A 29 -7.79 -5.99 8.65
C LYS A 29 -8.88 -5.04 8.14
N VAL A 30 -8.48 -3.85 7.71
CA VAL A 30 -9.38 -2.82 7.14
C VAL A 30 -9.25 -2.73 5.64
N GLU A 31 -10.34 -2.35 4.98
CA GLU A 31 -10.34 -2.05 3.54
C GLU A 31 -9.80 -0.64 3.28
N ILE A 32 -8.82 -0.54 2.38
CA ILE A 32 -8.18 0.72 2.00
C ILE A 32 -8.28 0.91 0.49
N ALA A 33 -8.74 2.10 0.08
CA ALA A 33 -8.74 2.54 -1.30
C ALA A 33 -7.63 3.59 -1.52
N LEU A 34 -6.66 3.28 -2.39
CA LEU A 34 -5.62 4.23 -2.78
C LEU A 34 -6.14 5.13 -3.90
N VAL A 35 -6.06 6.45 -3.69
CA VAL A 35 -6.51 7.47 -4.64
C VAL A 35 -5.28 8.10 -5.31
N GLY A 36 -5.27 8.15 -6.63
CA GLY A 36 -4.18 8.69 -7.43
C GLY A 36 -4.06 8.05 -8.80
N ARG A 37 -2.86 8.15 -9.41
CA ARG A 37 -2.56 7.56 -10.73
C ARG A 37 -2.58 6.02 -10.68
N ARG A 38 -3.64 5.44 -11.24
CA ARG A 38 -3.93 3.99 -11.17
C ARG A 38 -2.77 3.11 -11.65
N ASP A 39 -2.14 3.46 -12.77
CA ASP A 39 -1.02 2.72 -13.36
C ASP A 39 0.17 2.61 -12.40
N ILE A 40 0.56 3.73 -11.79
CA ILE A 40 1.65 3.78 -10.82
C ILE A 40 1.29 3.00 -9.55
N LEU A 41 0.09 3.24 -9.01
CA LEU A 41 -0.35 2.61 -7.77
C LEU A 41 -0.49 1.09 -7.91
N TYR A 42 -0.94 0.60 -9.06
CA TYR A 42 -1.07 -0.84 -9.33
C TYR A 42 0.30 -1.54 -9.29
N VAL A 43 1.31 -0.95 -9.95
CA VAL A 43 2.68 -1.49 -9.96
C VAL A 43 3.29 -1.48 -8.56
N LEU A 44 3.15 -0.37 -7.82
CA LEU A 44 3.71 -0.26 -6.48
C LEU A 44 3.03 -1.22 -5.49
N ALA A 45 1.70 -1.32 -5.54
CA ALA A 45 0.97 -2.22 -4.67
C ALA A 45 1.41 -3.69 -4.87
N GLY A 46 1.52 -4.13 -6.13
CA GLY A 46 2.04 -5.46 -6.45
C GLY A 46 3.45 -5.70 -5.91
N ARG A 47 4.35 -4.72 -6.06
CA ARG A 47 5.73 -4.81 -5.55
C ARG A 47 5.79 -4.95 -4.02
N TYR A 48 5.01 -4.16 -3.29
CA TYR A 48 5.03 -4.19 -1.83
C TYR A 48 4.33 -5.44 -1.26
N LEU A 49 3.21 -5.87 -1.86
CA LEU A 49 2.56 -7.13 -1.50
C LEU A 49 3.50 -8.33 -1.66
N GLY A 50 4.22 -8.41 -2.79
CA GLY A 50 5.20 -9.48 -3.02
C GLY A 50 6.37 -9.46 -2.02
N LYS A 51 6.83 -8.28 -1.61
CA LYS A 51 7.89 -8.15 -0.59
C LYS A 51 7.43 -8.58 0.80
N LEU A 52 6.23 -8.15 1.22
CA LEU A 52 5.65 -8.51 2.52
C LEU A 52 5.38 -10.02 2.62
N GLY A 53 4.86 -10.63 1.55
CA GLY A 53 4.66 -12.08 1.50
C GLY A 53 5.96 -12.88 1.70
N ARG A 54 7.08 -12.41 1.12
CA ARG A 54 8.40 -13.04 1.30
C ARG A 54 9.04 -12.78 2.67
N ALA A 55 8.74 -11.63 3.28
CA ALA A 55 9.24 -11.32 4.62
C ALA A 55 8.55 -12.19 5.70
N ASN A 56 7.30 -12.56 5.47
CA ASN A 56 6.51 -13.37 6.41
C ASN A 56 6.75 -14.88 6.27
N SER A 57 7.43 -15.33 5.21
CA SER A 57 7.76 -16.75 4.97
C SER A 57 9.11 -17.19 5.54
N GLY A 58 9.73 -16.36 6.39
CA GLY A 58 11.00 -16.65 7.07
C GLY A 58 10.85 -17.32 8.45
N LEU A 59 9.69 -17.93 8.74
CA LEU A 59 9.43 -18.76 9.91
C LEU A 59 9.21 -20.21 9.49
#